data_AF-A0A4Q3DL44-F1
#
_entry.id   AF-A0A4Q3DL44-F1
#
_cell.length_a   1.000
_cell.length_b   1.000
_cell.length_c   1.000
_cell.angle_alpha   90.00
_cell.angle_beta   90.00
_cell.angle_gamma   90.00
#
_symmetry.space_group_name_H-M   'P 1'
#
loop_
_entity.id
_entity.type
_entity.pdbx_description
1 polymer ?
#
loop_
_entity_poly.entity_id
_entity_poly.type
_entity_poly.pdbx_seq_one_letter_code
_entity_poly.pdbx_strand_id
1 'polypeptide(L)' 'MLPKINFTETEAYRYLSDYFPEVSQLEMKDLFKNDPDRFKKMSITFEDILFDFSKNRVDDKTLA' A
#
# COMPACT_ATOMS: atom_id res chain seq x y z
N MET A 1 -17.27 -23.37 5.03
CA MET A 1 -16.73 -23.70 3.69
C MET A 1 -16.02 -22.47 3.16
N LEU A 2 -14.88 -22.62 2.48
CA LEU A 2 -14.15 -21.47 1.93
C LEU A 2 -14.87 -20.93 0.69
N PRO A 3 -15.07 -19.60 0.57
CA PRO A 3 -15.68 -19.00 -0.60
C PRO A 3 -14.78 -19.19 -1.83
N LYS A 4 -15.39 -19.46 -2.99
CA LYS A 4 -14.71 -19.56 -4.29
C LYS A 4 -14.97 -18.27 -5.08
N ILE A 5 -14.34 -17.18 -4.66
CA ILE A 5 -14.44 -15.88 -5.33
C ILE A 5 -13.35 -15.82 -6.40
N ASN A 6 -13.70 -15.44 -7.63
CA ASN A 6 -12.69 -15.16 -8.65
C ASN A 6 -12.00 -13.83 -8.32
N PHE A 7 -10.70 -13.90 -7.97
CA PHE A 7 -9.93 -12.75 -7.49
C PHE A 7 -9.91 -11.57 -8.48
N THR A 8 -9.70 -11.86 -9.77
CA THR A 8 -9.55 -10.81 -10.80
C THR A 8 -10.86 -10.13 -11.20
N GLU A 9 -12.00 -10.70 -10.79
CA GLU A 9 -13.31 -10.12 -11.05
C GLU A 9 -13.78 -9.16 -9.96
N THR A 10 -13.10 -9.15 -8.81
CA THR A 10 -13.45 -8.28 -7.68
C THR A 10 -13.25 -6.80 -8.01
N GLU A 11 -14.07 -5.94 -7.40
CA GLU A 11 -13.93 -4.48 -7.54
C GLU A 11 -12.57 -3.99 -7.06
N ALA A 12 -12.06 -4.56 -5.96
CA ALA A 12 -10.74 -4.24 -5.42
C ALA A 12 -9.61 -4.56 -6.42
N TYR A 13 -9.68 -5.69 -7.11
CA TYR A 13 -8.67 -6.03 -8.12
C TYR A 13 -8.72 -5.04 -9.30
N ARG A 14 -9.91 -4.69 -9.79
CA ARG A 14 -10.08 -3.71 -10.88
C ARG A 14 -9.53 -2.35 -10.47
N TYR A 15 -9.88 -1.88 -9.27
CA TYR A 15 -9.38 -0.64 -8.70
C TYR A 15 -7.84 -0.59 -8.65
N LEU A 16 -7.21 -1.63 -8.10
CA LEU A 16 -5.74 -1.70 -8.01
C LEU A 16 -5.10 -1.85 -9.40
N SER A 17 -5.73 -2.59 -10.32
CA SER A 17 -5.24 -2.74 -11.69
C SER A 17 -5.29 -1.44 -12.46
N ASP A 18 -6.36 -0.66 -12.31
CA ASP A 18 -6.52 0.66 -12.94
C ASP A 18 -5.55 1.68 -12.34
N TYR A 19 -5.20 1.54 -11.06
CA TYR A 19 -4.29 2.45 -10.37
C TYR A 19 -2.80 2.10 -10.54
N PHE A 20 -2.48 0.84 -10.83
CA PHE A 20 -1.10 0.36 -10.95
C PHE A 20 -0.21 1.16 -11.91
N PRO A 21 -0.66 1.62 -13.11
CA PRO A 21 0.17 2.44 -13.98
C PRO A 21 0.74 3.68 -13.30
N GLU A 22 -0.01 4.32 -12.39
CA GLU A 22 0.45 5.48 -11.63
C GLU A 22 1.46 5.08 -10.55
N VAL A 23 1.10 4.11 -9.70
CA VAL A 23 1.95 3.66 -8.57
C VAL A 23 3.26 3.04 -9.05
N SER A 24 3.24 2.35 -10.19
CA SER A 24 4.40 1.68 -10.78
C SER A 24 5.54 2.63 -11.17
N GLN A 25 5.27 3.94 -11.25
CA GLN A 25 6.24 4.99 -11.56
C GLN A 25 6.75 5.73 -10.31
N LEU A 26 6.16 5.49 -9.13
CA LEU A 26 6.54 6.22 -7.91
C LEU A 26 7.89 5.77 -7.38
N GLU A 27 8.82 6.70 -7.21
CA GLU A 27 10.13 6.41 -6.62
C GLU A 27 10.11 6.54 -5.10
N MET A 28 10.81 5.65 -4.40
CA MET A 28 10.81 5.63 -2.93
C MET A 28 11.29 6.96 -2.32
N LYS A 29 12.29 7.59 -2.95
CA LYS A 29 12.82 8.88 -2.50
C LYS A 29 11.76 9.97 -2.55
N ASP A 30 10.93 9.97 -3.59
CA ASP A 30 9.87 10.95 -3.76
C ASP A 30 8.72 10.69 -2.80
N LEU A 31 8.40 9.42 -2.51
CA LEU A 31 7.41 9.05 -1.49
C LEU A 31 7.77 9.61 -0.10
N PHE A 32 9.03 9.50 0.33
CA PHE A 32 9.48 10.09 1.59
C PHE A 32 9.63 11.61 1.55
N LYS A 33 10.02 12.15 0.39
CA LYS A 33 10.14 13.61 0.20
C LYS A 33 8.78 14.29 0.29
N ASN A 34 7.74 13.67 -0.27
CA ASN A 34 6.40 14.24 -0.36
C ASN A 34 5.54 13.94 0.87
N ASP A 35 5.88 12.92 1.66
CA ASP A 35 5.22 12.59 2.94
C ASP A 35 6.26 12.48 4.08
N PRO A 36 6.59 13.59 4.76
CA PRO A 36 7.56 13.58 5.86
C PRO A 36 7.16 12.70 7.05
N ASP A 37 5.86 12.45 7.24
CA ASP A 37 5.32 11.62 8.32
C ASP A 37 5.14 10.14 7.91
N ARG A 38 5.60 9.76 6.70
CA ARG A 38 5.41 8.42 6.12
C ARG A 38 5.84 7.28 7.05
N PHE A 39 6.98 7.40 7.72
CA PHE A 39 7.43 6.37 8.67
C PHE A 39 6.40 6.16 9.78
N LYS A 40 5.92 7.24 10.39
CA LYS A 40 4.94 7.19 11.47
C LYS A 40 3.60 6.61 10.99
N LYS A 41 3.19 6.98 9.78
CA LYS A 41 1.94 6.51 9.16
C LYS A 41 1.98 5.04 8.77
N MET A 42 3.12 4.60 8.26
CA MET A 42 3.34 3.26 7.72
C MET A 42 4.22 2.42 8.65
N SER A 43 4.03 2.59 9.95
CA SER A 43 4.59 1.71 10.96
C SER A 43 3.51 1.35 11.97
N ILE A 44 3.51 0.10 12.43
CA ILE A 44 2.65 -0.37 13.50
C ILE A 44 3.56 -0.87 14.62
N THR A 45 3.28 -0.44 15.85
CA THR A 45 3.91 -1.00 17.04
C THR A 45 2.92 -1.96 17.68
N PHE A 46 3.36 -3.19 17.90
CA PHE A 46 2.61 -4.21 18.63
C PHE A 46 3.50 -4.77 19.73
N GLU A 47 3.16 -4.46 20.98
CA GLU A 47 4.01 -4.76 22.15
C GLU A 47 5.45 -4.26 21.91
N ASP A 48 6.45 -5.14 22.00
CA ASP A 48 7.86 -4.82 21.80
C ASP A 48 8.30 -4.91 20.32
N ILE A 49 7.35 -5.10 19.40
CA ILE A 49 7.62 -5.23 17.96
C ILE A 49 7.26 -3.95 17.22
N LEU A 50 8.24 -3.38 16.52
CA LEU A 50 8.02 -2.36 15.50
C LEU A 50 7.96 -3.01 14.12
N PHE A 51 6.83 -2.87 13.44
CA PHE A 51 6.64 -3.25 12.04
C PHE A 51 6.62 -2.01 11.15
N ASP A 52 7.78 -1.68 10.57
CA ASP A 52 7.94 -0.61 9.59
C ASP A 52 7.70 -1.14 8.16
N PHE A 53 6.62 -0.69 7.52
CA PHE A 53 6.32 -0.99 6.12
C PHE A 53 6.39 0.26 5.22
N SER A 54 6.98 1.35 5.71
CA SER A 54 7.09 2.63 4.99
C SER A 54 7.91 2.57 3.71
N LYS A 55 8.81 1.58 3.58
CA LYS A 55 9.66 1.38 2.40
C LYS A 55 9.04 0.48 1.32
N ASN A 56 7.71 0.33 1.33
CA ASN A 56 6.95 -0.26 0.23
C ASN A 56 6.47 0.81 -0.75
N ARG A 57 6.44 0.52 -2.06
CA ARG A 57 5.96 1.43 -3.12
C ARG A 57 4.43 1.48 -3.13
N VAL A 58 3.87 2.01 -2.05
CA VAL A 58 2.43 2.17 -1.81
C VAL A 58 2.17 3.57 -1.27
N ASP A 59 0.98 4.08 -1.50
CA ASP A 59 0.50 5.34 -0.96
C ASP A 59 -0.87 5.13 -0.30
N ASP A 60 -1.52 6.21 0.11
CA ASP A 60 -2.83 6.14 0.76
C ASP A 60 -3.89 5.54 -0.13
N LYS A 61 -3.82 5.85 -1.43
CA LYS A 61 -4.76 5.35 -2.42
C LYS A 61 -4.58 3.85 -2.64
N THR A 62 -3.36 3.34 -2.54
CA THR A 62 -3.08 1.90 -2.57
C THR A 62 -3.60 1.16 -1.34
N LEU A 63 -3.65 1.83 -0.17
CA LEU A 63 -4.03 1.23 1.12
C LEU A 63 -5.51 1.42 1.51
N ALA A 64 -6.26 2.28 0.80
CA ALA A 64 -7.68 2.56 1.04
C ALA A 64 -8.59 1.38 0.68
#